data_AF-A0A7K1EKM6-F1
#
_entry.id   AF-A0A7K1EKM6-F1
#
_cell.length_a   1.000
_cell.length_b   1.000
_cell.length_c   1.000
_cell.angle_alpha   90.00
_cell.angle_beta   90.00
_cell.angle_gamma   90.00
#
_symmetry.space_group_name_H-M   'P 1'
#
loop_
_entity.id
_entity.type
_entity.pdbx_description
1 polymer ?
#
loop_
_entity_poly.entity_id
_entity_poly.type
_entity_poly.pdbx_seq_one_letter_code
_entity_poly.pdbx_strand_id
1 'polypeptide(L)'
;MALRRYGAGVVAALVVLSACTTSVPPSGGAVDTTVPASSVWSPCGDIECAQVQVPVDYSRPDGETMSLALYRRVSTKAPDAAPVILVPDYRWGDNAREVVELAPSHLGSGWTAQTLISVSRRGSEASPMPAGNEHLVSTRDVARDLEFVRTFLELDALLAMGWGTGATALATLAITNPDSIARMVLDAPMHPLTSAEERTTTQIAADNAMVAEAMRWCVSHISCPLHANFAREFNLFRTNSRLGIVDSAVTTAVVARAARNAFSVADPQSFFTGIAQATAGNSASIL
;
A
#
# COMPACT_ATOMS: atom_id res chain seq x y z
N MET A 1 -21.63 -24.12 -86.02
CA MET A 1 -20.47 -23.34 -85.54
C MET A 1 -20.31 -23.62 -84.06
N ALA A 2 -19.23 -24.30 -83.70
CA ALA A 2 -18.99 -24.80 -82.34
C ALA A 2 -18.66 -23.65 -81.38
N LEU A 3 -19.22 -23.70 -80.15
CA LEU A 3 -18.60 -23.07 -78.99
C LEU A 3 -19.02 -23.80 -77.71
N ARG A 4 -17.98 -24.37 -77.10
CA ARG A 4 -17.91 -25.19 -75.89
C ARG A 4 -17.78 -24.25 -74.69
N ARG A 5 -18.64 -24.35 -73.67
CA ARG A 5 -18.36 -23.79 -72.34
C ARG A 5 -18.88 -24.68 -71.21
N TYR A 6 -17.90 -25.34 -70.58
CA TYR A 6 -17.71 -25.73 -69.18
C TYR A 6 -18.93 -26.10 -68.33
N GLY A 7 -18.94 -27.36 -67.88
CA GLY A 7 -19.90 -27.92 -66.95
C GLY A 7 -19.74 -27.38 -65.52
N ALA A 8 -20.88 -27.09 -64.90
CA ALA A 8 -21.02 -26.89 -63.47
C ALA A 8 -21.67 -28.16 -62.89
N GLY A 9 -20.88 -28.98 -62.17
CA GLY A 9 -21.41 -30.07 -61.37
C GLY A 9 -21.97 -29.52 -60.07
N VAL A 10 -23.29 -29.57 -59.91
CA VAL A 10 -23.98 -29.31 -58.65
C VAL A 10 -24.01 -30.62 -57.86
N VAL A 11 -23.26 -30.70 -56.77
CA VAL A 11 -23.41 -31.76 -55.76
C VAL A 11 -24.02 -31.11 -54.52
N ALA A 12 -25.31 -31.35 -54.30
CA ALA A 12 -26.01 -30.96 -53.08
C ALA A 12 -25.62 -31.92 -51.95
N ALA A 13 -24.75 -31.47 -51.05
CA ALA A 13 -24.40 -32.21 -49.83
C ALA A 13 -25.34 -31.83 -48.68
N LEU A 14 -25.95 -32.85 -48.06
CA LEU A 14 -26.81 -32.77 -46.90
C LEU A 14 -26.10 -32.10 -45.71
N VAL A 15 -26.78 -31.11 -45.11
CA VAL A 15 -26.38 -30.50 -43.83
C VAL A 15 -26.86 -31.41 -42.69
N VAL A 16 -25.93 -32.03 -41.99
CA VAL A 16 -26.16 -32.66 -40.69
C VAL A 16 -25.65 -31.69 -39.63
N LEU A 17 -26.56 -31.10 -38.83
CA LEU A 17 -26.17 -30.34 -37.64
C LEU A 17 -25.68 -31.31 -36.56
N SER A 18 -24.36 -31.45 -36.45
CA SER A 18 -23.72 -32.10 -35.31
C SER A 18 -23.45 -31.06 -34.22
N ALA A 19 -24.10 -31.21 -33.07
CA ALA A 19 -23.86 -30.38 -31.90
C ALA A 19 -22.48 -30.73 -31.31
N CYS A 20 -21.54 -29.79 -31.36
CA CYS A 20 -20.28 -29.91 -30.61
C CYS A 20 -20.55 -29.61 -29.13
N THR A 21 -20.82 -30.64 -28.35
CA THR A 21 -20.61 -30.62 -26.91
C THR A 21 -19.13 -30.80 -26.63
N THR A 22 -18.42 -29.72 -26.28
CA THR A 22 -17.07 -29.83 -25.72
C THR A 22 -17.19 -30.27 -24.26
N SER A 23 -17.11 -31.57 -24.04
CA SER A 23 -16.85 -32.16 -22.72
C SER A 23 -15.41 -31.82 -22.32
N VAL A 24 -15.24 -30.84 -21.42
CA VAL A 24 -13.97 -30.58 -20.73
C VAL A 24 -13.67 -31.83 -19.89
N PRO A 25 -12.53 -32.51 -20.07
CA PRO A 25 -12.14 -33.59 -19.19
C PRO A 25 -11.87 -33.03 -17.79
N PRO A 26 -12.24 -33.73 -16.70
CA PRO A 26 -11.76 -33.37 -15.39
C PRO A 26 -10.27 -33.70 -15.36
N SER A 27 -9.42 -32.71 -15.60
CA SER A 27 -8.01 -32.77 -15.22
C SER A 27 -7.91 -32.65 -13.70
N GLY A 28 -8.34 -33.72 -13.02
CA GLY A 28 -7.87 -34.08 -11.70
C GLY A 28 -6.41 -34.52 -11.81
N GLY A 29 -5.53 -33.54 -11.99
CA GLY A 29 -4.17 -33.68 -11.51
C GLY A 29 -4.21 -33.29 -10.05
N ALA A 30 -3.96 -34.24 -9.15
CA ALA A 30 -3.56 -33.90 -7.80
C ALA A 30 -2.39 -32.93 -7.93
N VAL A 31 -2.60 -31.67 -7.59
CA VAL A 31 -1.50 -30.76 -7.31
C VAL A 31 -0.80 -31.40 -6.14
N ASP A 32 0.39 -31.91 -6.39
CA ASP A 32 1.31 -32.35 -5.36
C ASP A 32 1.54 -31.17 -4.42
N THR A 33 0.82 -31.15 -3.31
CA THR A 33 0.91 -30.18 -2.22
C THR A 33 2.16 -30.43 -1.38
N THR A 34 3.31 -30.54 -2.05
CA THR A 34 4.62 -30.53 -1.41
C THR A 34 5.48 -29.47 -2.09
N VAL A 35 5.11 -28.20 -1.90
CA VAL A 35 6.10 -27.12 -2.07
C VAL A 35 7.08 -27.26 -0.90
N PRO A 36 8.36 -27.61 -1.13
CA PRO A 36 9.34 -27.58 -0.06
C PRO A 36 9.46 -26.13 0.41
N ALA A 37 9.57 -25.91 1.72
CA ALA A 37 10.00 -24.65 2.28
C ALA A 37 11.44 -24.39 1.79
N SER A 38 11.60 -23.81 0.60
CA SER A 38 12.92 -23.73 0.00
C SER A 38 13.58 -22.42 0.41
N SER A 39 14.62 -22.56 1.22
CA SER A 39 15.75 -21.64 1.44
C SER A 39 16.46 -21.17 0.16
N VAL A 40 15.85 -21.38 -1.01
CA VAL A 40 16.39 -21.08 -2.33
C VAL A 40 15.90 -19.71 -2.76
N TRP A 41 16.81 -18.76 -2.71
CA TRP A 41 16.63 -17.43 -3.28
C TRP A 41 16.64 -17.51 -4.80
N SER A 42 15.68 -16.85 -5.44
CA SER A 42 15.57 -16.79 -6.90
C SER A 42 15.57 -15.33 -7.38
N PRO A 43 16.19 -15.02 -8.53
CA PRO A 43 16.12 -13.68 -9.09
C PRO A 43 14.67 -13.26 -9.39
N CYS A 44 14.30 -12.03 -9.05
CA CYS A 44 12.96 -11.49 -9.29
C CYS A 44 12.98 -10.01 -9.71
N GLY A 45 13.95 -9.65 -10.56
CA GLY A 45 14.29 -8.29 -10.95
C GLY A 45 15.75 -8.01 -10.59
N ASP A 46 16.02 -6.81 -10.07
CA ASP A 46 17.34 -6.42 -9.55
C ASP A 46 17.60 -6.92 -8.11
N ILE A 47 16.68 -7.74 -7.59
CA ILE A 47 16.70 -8.31 -6.24
C ILE A 47 16.39 -9.81 -6.31
N GLU A 48 16.56 -10.48 -5.18
CA GLU A 48 16.22 -11.88 -5.00
C GLU A 48 14.94 -12.03 -4.16
N CYS A 49 14.19 -13.08 -4.43
CA CYS A 49 12.95 -13.42 -3.74
C CYS A 49 13.04 -14.84 -3.18
N ALA A 50 12.42 -15.04 -2.03
CA ALA A 50 12.21 -16.35 -1.45
C ALA A 50 10.83 -16.42 -0.80
N GLN A 51 10.41 -17.63 -0.45
CA GLN A 51 9.20 -17.88 0.32
C GLN A 51 9.53 -18.83 1.46
N VAL A 52 8.90 -18.62 2.61
CA VAL A 52 9.05 -19.48 3.77
C VAL A 52 7.69 -19.82 4.36
N GLN A 53 7.53 -21.09 4.75
CA GLN A 53 6.32 -21.57 5.40
C GLN A 53 6.36 -21.24 6.88
N VAL A 54 5.31 -20.58 7.38
CA VAL A 54 5.11 -20.31 8.81
C VAL A 54 3.74 -20.80 9.26
N PRO A 55 3.55 -21.08 10.56
CA PRO A 55 2.23 -21.37 11.09
C PRO A 55 1.27 -20.19 10.90
N VAL A 56 0.06 -20.49 10.45
CA VAL A 56 -1.06 -19.53 10.46
C VAL A 56 -1.35 -19.11 11.90
N ASP A 57 -1.39 -20.09 12.80
CA ASP A 57 -1.68 -19.93 14.23
C ASP A 57 -0.48 -20.46 15.05
N TYR A 58 0.28 -19.54 15.65
CA TYR A 58 1.44 -19.91 16.47
C TYR A 58 1.08 -20.65 17.77
N SER A 59 -0.19 -20.71 18.17
CA SER A 59 -0.62 -21.60 19.26
C SER A 59 -0.75 -23.07 18.83
N ARG A 60 -0.77 -23.32 17.52
CA ARG A 60 -0.82 -24.64 16.88
C ARG A 60 0.28 -24.74 15.81
N PRO A 61 1.56 -24.85 16.22
CA PRO A 61 2.70 -24.78 15.30
C PRO A 61 2.73 -25.88 14.23
N ASP A 62 2.17 -27.06 14.54
CA ASP A 62 2.07 -28.20 13.60
C ASP A 62 0.79 -28.13 12.73
N GLY A 63 0.06 -27.02 12.79
CA GLY A 63 -1.20 -26.81 12.10
C GLY A 63 -1.08 -26.34 10.65
N GLU A 64 -2.11 -25.64 10.19
CA GLU A 64 -2.12 -25.01 8.86
C GLU A 64 -0.99 -23.98 8.74
N THR A 65 -0.32 -23.98 7.58
CA THR A 65 0.78 -23.05 7.28
C THR A 65 0.39 -22.08 6.17
N MET A 66 1.06 -20.95 6.16
CA MET A 66 1.00 -19.95 5.10
C MET A 66 2.39 -19.62 4.60
N SER A 67 2.47 -19.05 3.40
CA SER A 67 3.74 -18.59 2.83
C SER A 67 3.99 -17.12 3.16
N LEU A 68 5.13 -16.82 3.75
CA LEU A 68 5.68 -15.47 3.84
C LEU A 68 6.66 -15.23 2.70
N ALA A 69 6.50 -14.12 1.98
CA ALA A 69 7.43 -13.68 0.96
C ALA A 69 8.57 -12.88 1.58
N LEU A 70 9.79 -13.16 1.13
CA LEU A 70 11.00 -12.44 1.50
C LEU A 70 11.64 -11.84 0.26
N TYR A 71 12.19 -10.65 0.41
CA TYR A 71 12.89 -9.91 -0.65
C TYR A 71 14.28 -9.54 -0.16
N ARG A 72 15.30 -9.76 -0.99
CA ARG A 72 16.70 -9.54 -0.63
C ARG A 72 17.46 -8.78 -1.70
N ARG A 73 18.20 -7.77 -1.28
CA ARG A 73 19.26 -7.13 -2.07
C ARG A 73 20.60 -7.52 -1.46
N VAL A 74 21.44 -8.23 -2.20
CA VAL A 74 22.75 -8.66 -1.73
C VAL A 74 23.73 -7.49 -1.72
N SER A 75 24.55 -7.42 -0.67
CA SER A 75 25.61 -6.40 -0.58
C SER A 75 26.57 -6.47 -1.76
N THR A 76 26.94 -5.31 -2.28
CA THR A 76 28.00 -5.18 -3.29
C THR A 76 29.42 -5.21 -2.71
N LYS A 77 29.55 -5.14 -1.38
CA LYS A 77 30.86 -5.01 -0.69
C LYS A 77 31.13 -6.08 0.36
N ALA A 78 30.09 -6.54 1.05
CA ALA A 78 30.17 -7.45 2.19
C ALA A 78 28.99 -8.45 2.15
N PRO A 79 28.96 -9.36 1.17
CA PRO A 79 27.85 -10.29 0.98
C PRO A 79 27.67 -11.25 2.17
N ASP A 80 28.75 -11.56 2.89
CA ASP A 80 28.77 -12.48 4.04
C ASP A 80 28.48 -11.79 5.38
N ALA A 81 28.31 -10.46 5.40
CA ALA A 81 27.94 -9.74 6.61
C ALA A 81 26.47 -10.00 6.97
N ALA A 82 26.15 -9.94 8.27
CA ALA A 82 24.79 -10.08 8.76
C ALA A 82 23.87 -9.05 8.05
N PRO A 83 22.71 -9.48 7.51
CA PRO A 83 21.83 -8.60 6.77
C PRO A 83 21.12 -7.62 7.70
N VAL A 84 20.70 -6.48 7.14
CA VAL A 84 19.76 -5.58 7.81
C VAL A 84 18.34 -5.97 7.42
N ILE A 85 17.52 -6.27 8.42
CA ILE A 85 16.09 -6.56 8.26
C ILE A 85 15.30 -5.26 8.22
N LEU A 86 14.62 -5.00 7.11
CA LEU A 86 13.73 -3.87 6.92
C LEU A 86 12.29 -4.32 7.15
N VAL A 87 11.56 -3.62 8.01
CA VAL A 87 10.19 -3.95 8.38
C VAL A 87 9.28 -2.77 8.06
N PRO A 88 8.65 -2.75 6.88
CA PRO A 88 7.85 -1.61 6.45
C PRO A 88 6.59 -1.40 7.28
N ASP A 89 6.05 -0.18 7.20
CA ASP A 89 4.69 0.07 7.64
C ASP A 89 3.69 -0.54 6.64
N TYR A 90 2.58 -1.08 7.15
CA TYR A 90 1.57 -1.71 6.30
C TYR A 90 0.57 -0.73 5.67
N ARG A 91 0.31 0.42 6.29
CA ARG A 91 -0.75 1.34 5.84
C ARG A 91 -0.24 2.47 4.98
N TRP A 92 0.91 3.04 5.35
CA TRP A 92 1.35 4.35 4.85
C TRP A 92 2.76 4.31 4.26
N GLY A 93 3.32 3.12 4.07
CA GLY A 93 4.68 2.93 3.56
C GLY A 93 4.75 1.98 2.36
N ASP A 94 5.96 1.89 1.82
CA ASP A 94 6.34 0.94 0.78
C ASP A 94 6.02 -0.50 1.23
N ASN A 95 5.67 -1.37 0.28
CA ASN A 95 5.58 -2.78 0.59
C ASN A 95 6.97 -3.41 0.79
N ALA A 96 7.01 -4.67 1.24
CA ALA A 96 8.26 -5.34 1.56
C ALA A 96 9.22 -5.49 0.36
N ARG A 97 8.71 -5.55 -0.86
CA ARG A 97 9.53 -5.58 -2.07
C ARG A 97 10.10 -4.19 -2.37
N GLU A 98 9.22 -3.19 -2.43
CA GLU A 98 9.55 -1.81 -2.76
C GLU A 98 10.63 -1.24 -1.83
N VAL A 99 10.53 -1.49 -0.51
CA VAL A 99 11.52 -0.97 0.45
C VAL A 99 12.93 -1.51 0.19
N VAL A 100 13.07 -2.70 -0.40
CA VAL A 100 14.37 -3.30 -0.75
C VAL A 100 14.84 -2.85 -2.14
N GLU A 101 13.92 -2.76 -3.10
CA GLU A 101 14.22 -2.29 -4.46
C GLU A 101 14.67 -0.82 -4.44
N LEU A 102 13.98 0.02 -3.67
CA LEU A 102 14.20 1.47 -3.63
C LEU A 102 15.13 1.94 -2.51
N ALA A 103 15.65 1.04 -1.67
CA ALA A 103 16.54 1.38 -0.55
C ALA A 103 17.68 2.35 -0.91
N PRO A 104 18.43 2.20 -2.03
CA PRO A 104 19.49 3.15 -2.38
C PRO A 104 18.98 4.57 -2.65
N SER A 105 17.75 4.71 -3.14
CA SER A 105 17.11 6.00 -3.42
C SER A 105 16.53 6.62 -2.16
N HIS A 106 15.89 5.82 -1.30
CA HIS A 106 15.21 6.29 -0.09
C HIS A 106 16.16 6.50 1.10
N LEU A 107 17.12 5.58 1.30
CA LEU A 107 18.03 5.58 2.44
C LEU A 107 19.44 6.08 2.09
N GLY A 108 19.72 6.22 0.78
CA GLY A 108 21.00 6.68 0.24
C GLY A 108 21.88 5.55 -0.28
N SER A 109 22.78 5.89 -1.21
CA SER A 109 23.60 4.91 -1.95
C SER A 109 24.52 4.06 -1.08
N GLY A 110 24.86 4.52 0.14
CA GLY A 110 25.66 3.77 1.11
C GLY A 110 25.02 2.44 1.55
N TRP A 111 23.69 2.32 1.44
CA TRP A 111 22.96 1.10 1.81
C TRP A 111 23.21 -0.09 0.87
N THR A 112 23.79 0.15 -0.32
CA THR A 112 24.27 -0.92 -1.22
C THR A 112 25.46 -1.71 -0.68
N ALA A 113 26.10 -1.23 0.40
CA ALA A 113 27.18 -1.91 1.10
C ALA A 113 26.68 -2.95 2.12
N GLN A 114 25.37 -3.05 2.36
CA GLN A 114 24.76 -4.01 3.27
C GLN A 114 23.85 -4.95 2.49
N THR A 115 23.72 -6.19 2.94
CA THR A 115 22.65 -7.07 2.47
C THR A 115 21.37 -6.63 3.16
N LEU A 116 20.33 -6.33 2.39
CA LEU A 116 19.03 -5.90 2.89
C LEU A 116 18.03 -7.01 2.69
N ILE A 117 17.25 -7.33 3.71
CA ILE A 117 16.16 -8.29 3.62
C ILE A 117 14.90 -7.64 4.17
N SER A 118 13.79 -7.80 3.48
CA SER A 118 12.48 -7.40 3.99
C SER A 118 11.53 -8.58 3.94
N VAL A 119 10.67 -8.65 4.96
CA VAL A 119 9.69 -9.72 5.13
C VAL A 119 8.32 -9.14 4.86
N SER A 120 7.60 -9.74 3.91
CA SER A 120 6.23 -9.37 3.66
C SER A 120 5.34 -9.78 4.83
N ARG A 121 4.46 -8.88 5.23
CA ARG A 121 3.57 -9.08 6.38
C ARG A 121 2.56 -10.19 6.08
N ARG A 122 2.28 -11.06 7.04
CA ARG A 122 1.11 -11.95 6.97
C ARG A 122 -0.18 -11.16 6.69
N GLY A 123 -0.98 -11.64 5.75
CA GLY A 123 -2.19 -10.97 5.27
C GLY A 123 -1.98 -9.89 4.20
N SER A 124 -0.74 -9.68 3.74
CA SER A 124 -0.47 -8.86 2.56
C SER A 124 -0.76 -9.63 1.27
N GLU A 125 -0.80 -8.93 0.13
CA GLU A 125 -0.95 -9.55 -1.20
C GLU A 125 0.12 -10.61 -1.49
N ALA A 126 1.38 -10.33 -1.10
CA ALA A 126 2.50 -11.25 -1.29
C ALA A 126 2.58 -12.35 -0.22
N SER A 127 1.76 -12.30 0.83
CA SER A 127 1.72 -13.32 1.90
C SER A 127 0.29 -13.49 2.41
N PRO A 128 -0.61 -14.00 1.55
CA PRO A 128 -2.03 -14.06 1.85
C PRO A 128 -2.31 -15.04 2.97
N MET A 129 -3.29 -14.70 3.82
CA MET A 129 -3.83 -15.61 4.82
C MET A 129 -4.86 -16.54 4.19
N PRO A 130 -4.97 -17.80 4.63
CA PRO A 130 -6.13 -18.62 4.31
C PRO A 130 -7.42 -17.97 4.82
N ALA A 131 -8.49 -18.06 4.04
CA ALA A 131 -9.77 -17.40 4.35
C ALA A 131 -10.30 -17.82 5.74
N GLY A 132 -10.84 -16.85 6.50
CA GLY A 132 -11.33 -17.06 7.87
C GLY A 132 -10.26 -16.86 8.96
N ASN A 133 -8.99 -16.66 8.58
CA ASN A 133 -7.89 -16.41 9.51
C ASN A 133 -7.50 -14.93 9.63
N GLU A 134 -8.38 -14.00 9.25
CA GLU A 134 -8.11 -12.55 9.27
C GLU A 134 -7.86 -12.02 10.68
N HIS A 135 -8.29 -12.76 11.71
CA HIS A 135 -8.06 -12.44 13.11
C HIS A 135 -6.62 -12.76 13.59
N LEU A 136 -5.81 -13.45 12.77
CA LEU A 136 -4.43 -13.88 13.08
C LEU A 136 -3.36 -13.03 12.38
N VAL A 137 -3.70 -11.80 11.99
CA VAL A 137 -2.80 -10.80 11.38
C VAL A 137 -2.34 -9.75 12.39
N SER A 138 -2.21 -10.13 13.66
CA SER A 138 -1.87 -9.22 14.75
C SER A 138 -0.40 -8.78 14.71
N THR A 139 -0.07 -7.63 15.32
CA THR A 139 1.33 -7.19 15.51
C THR A 139 2.17 -8.23 16.28
N ARG A 140 1.55 -8.97 17.20
CA ARG A 140 2.21 -10.05 17.94
C ARG A 140 2.59 -11.20 17.01
N ASP A 141 1.72 -11.57 16.08
CA ASP A 141 2.01 -12.65 15.14
C ASP A 141 3.04 -12.22 14.09
N VAL A 142 3.04 -10.95 13.67
CA VAL A 142 4.13 -10.39 12.86
C VAL A 142 5.47 -10.43 13.63
N ALA A 143 5.49 -10.12 14.92
CA ALA A 143 6.71 -10.23 15.73
C ALA A 143 7.23 -11.69 15.79
N ARG A 144 6.31 -12.67 15.85
CA ARG A 144 6.67 -14.10 15.78
C ARG A 144 7.15 -14.52 14.40
N ASP A 145 6.61 -13.94 13.32
CA ASP A 145 7.14 -14.14 11.97
C ASP A 145 8.58 -13.65 11.86
N LEU A 146 8.89 -12.48 12.44
CA LEU A 146 10.26 -11.95 12.46
C LEU A 146 11.20 -12.87 13.27
N GLU A 147 10.74 -13.44 14.38
CA GLU A 147 11.49 -14.45 15.12
C GLU A 147 11.72 -15.72 14.29
N PHE A 148 10.70 -16.20 13.59
CA PHE A 148 10.81 -17.34 12.70
C PHE A 148 11.79 -17.06 11.55
N VAL A 149 11.73 -15.86 10.97
CA VAL A 149 12.65 -15.47 9.89
C VAL A 149 14.07 -15.35 10.41
N ARG A 150 14.30 -14.86 11.64
CA ARG A 150 15.63 -14.86 12.26
C ARG A 150 16.24 -16.26 12.28
N THR A 151 15.48 -17.25 12.76
CA THR A 151 15.97 -18.63 12.85
C THR A 151 16.10 -19.28 11.48
N PHE A 152 15.17 -19.04 10.56
CA PHE A 152 15.23 -19.53 9.18
C PHE A 152 16.44 -19.02 8.41
N LEU A 153 16.84 -17.76 8.65
CA LEU A 153 18.03 -17.15 8.07
C LEU A 153 19.32 -17.48 8.85
N GLU A 154 19.24 -18.34 9.87
CA GLU A 154 20.36 -18.74 10.74
C GLU A 154 21.08 -17.54 11.38
N LEU A 155 20.33 -16.50 11.75
CA LEU A 155 20.88 -15.30 12.38
C LEU A 155 20.87 -15.44 13.90
N ASP A 156 21.99 -15.13 14.55
CA ASP A 156 22.04 -15.10 16.02
C ASP A 156 21.04 -14.07 16.60
N ALA A 157 21.04 -12.86 16.04
CA ALA A 157 20.14 -11.78 16.41
C ALA A 157 19.96 -10.79 15.24
N LEU A 158 18.85 -10.06 15.24
CA LEU A 158 18.47 -9.16 14.16
C LEU A 158 19.16 -7.79 14.26
N LEU A 159 19.70 -7.33 13.13
CA LEU A 159 19.97 -5.92 12.87
C LEU A 159 18.77 -5.38 12.10
N ALA A 160 17.93 -4.57 12.71
CA ALA A 160 16.62 -4.24 12.14
C ALA A 160 16.31 -2.75 12.08
N MET A 161 15.50 -2.36 11.10
CA MET A 161 14.88 -1.05 11.01
C MET A 161 13.42 -1.21 10.67
N GLY A 162 12.54 -0.50 11.37
CA GLY A 162 11.12 -0.55 11.09
C GLY A 162 10.47 0.81 11.13
N TRP A 163 9.33 0.91 10.42
CA TRP A 163 8.50 2.11 10.33
C TRP A 163 7.08 1.80 10.81
N GLY A 164 6.48 2.70 11.58
CA GLY A 164 5.08 2.62 11.99
C GLY A 164 4.71 1.30 12.65
N THR A 165 3.80 0.55 12.03
CA THR A 165 3.39 -0.79 12.46
C THR A 165 4.53 -1.82 12.40
N GLY A 166 5.49 -1.67 11.49
CA GLY A 166 6.72 -2.46 11.45
C GLY A 166 7.67 -2.14 12.61
N ALA A 167 7.85 -0.86 12.94
CA ALA A 167 8.57 -0.44 14.15
C ALA A 167 7.91 -1.01 15.41
N THR A 168 6.57 -1.00 15.45
CA THR A 168 5.79 -1.57 16.55
C THR A 168 5.97 -3.09 16.67
N ALA A 169 6.08 -3.81 15.55
CA ALA A 169 6.37 -5.24 15.56
C ALA A 169 7.78 -5.54 16.09
N LEU A 170 8.79 -4.77 15.69
CA LEU A 170 10.16 -4.89 16.22
C LEU A 170 10.21 -4.58 17.73
N ALA A 171 9.52 -3.52 18.18
CA ALA A 171 9.40 -3.21 19.59
C ALA A 171 8.72 -4.36 20.37
N THR A 172 7.68 -4.96 19.78
CA THR A 172 6.99 -6.13 20.36
C THR A 172 7.95 -7.31 20.48
N LEU A 173 8.71 -7.61 19.41
CA LEU A 173 9.71 -8.68 19.42
C LEU A 173 10.76 -8.44 20.51
N ALA A 174 11.32 -7.23 20.60
CA ALA A 174 12.30 -6.86 21.63
C ALA A 174 11.77 -7.02 23.06
N ILE A 175 10.48 -6.74 23.29
CA ILE A 175 9.84 -6.93 24.60
C ILE A 175 9.63 -8.42 24.91
N THR A 176 9.19 -9.21 23.92
CA THR A 176 8.83 -10.62 24.14
C THR A 176 10.01 -11.59 24.04
N ASN A 177 11.04 -11.23 23.27
CA ASN A 177 12.23 -12.04 23.01
C ASN A 177 13.45 -11.12 22.79
N PRO A 178 13.97 -10.52 23.87
CA PRO A 178 15.01 -9.47 23.77
C PRO A 178 16.31 -9.96 23.13
N ASP A 179 16.66 -11.23 23.30
CA ASP A 179 17.90 -11.82 22.77
C ASP A 179 17.93 -11.91 21.24
N SER A 180 16.76 -11.77 20.60
CA SER A 180 16.63 -11.80 19.14
C SER A 180 16.98 -10.49 18.45
N ILE A 181 17.30 -9.42 19.18
CA ILE A 181 17.64 -8.11 18.60
C ILE A 181 19.08 -7.74 18.95
N ALA A 182 19.94 -7.63 17.95
CA ALA A 182 21.29 -7.10 18.11
C ALA A 182 21.28 -5.57 18.16
N ARG A 183 20.61 -4.94 17.19
CA ARG A 183 20.37 -3.49 17.12
C ARG A 183 19.07 -3.24 16.39
N MET A 184 18.35 -2.20 16.80
CA MET A 184 17.14 -1.78 16.09
C MET A 184 17.01 -0.27 15.98
N VAL A 185 16.45 0.20 14.87
CA VAL A 185 15.95 1.57 14.69
C VAL A 185 14.42 1.49 14.57
N LEU A 186 13.74 2.26 15.42
CA LEU A 186 12.28 2.32 15.48
C LEU A 186 11.83 3.71 15.04
N ASP A 187 11.29 3.82 13.83
CA ASP A 187 10.72 5.06 13.32
C ASP A 187 9.21 5.08 13.50
N ALA A 188 8.71 6.03 14.29
CA ALA A 188 7.29 6.20 14.64
C ALA A 188 6.59 4.92 15.15
N PRO A 189 7.13 4.18 16.15
CA PRO A 189 6.44 3.05 16.74
C PRO A 189 5.18 3.50 17.50
N MET A 190 4.17 2.64 17.53
CA MET A 190 2.98 2.85 18.36
C MET A 190 3.21 2.25 19.74
N HIS A 191 2.90 3.01 20.80
CA HIS A 191 2.98 2.49 22.15
C HIS A 191 1.82 1.49 22.41
N PRO A 192 2.09 0.26 22.87
CA PRO A 192 1.07 -0.80 22.92
C PRO A 192 -0.02 -0.58 23.98
N LEU A 193 0.25 0.26 24.99
CA LEU A 193 -0.75 0.60 26.02
C LEU A 193 -1.62 1.82 25.66
N THR A 194 -1.35 2.49 24.54
CA THR A 194 -2.14 3.66 24.14
C THR A 194 -3.51 3.19 23.66
N SER A 195 -4.56 3.70 24.29
CA SER A 195 -5.94 3.33 23.97
C SER A 195 -6.31 3.73 22.52
N ALA A 196 -7.35 3.12 21.95
CA ALA A 196 -7.83 3.51 20.64
C ALA A 196 -8.28 4.99 20.61
N GLU A 197 -8.97 5.43 21.66
CA GLU A 197 -9.46 6.81 21.81
C GLU A 197 -8.31 7.83 21.87
N GLU A 198 -7.29 7.54 22.68
CA GLU A 198 -6.11 8.40 22.81
C GLU A 198 -5.31 8.47 21.49
N ARG A 199 -5.16 7.34 20.79
CA ARG A 199 -4.54 7.31 19.46
C ARG A 199 -5.31 8.15 18.46
N THR A 200 -6.64 7.99 18.40
CA THR A 200 -7.48 8.78 17.49
C THR A 200 -7.39 10.28 17.81
N THR A 201 -7.42 10.65 19.08
CA THR A 201 -7.31 12.05 19.52
C THR A 201 -5.96 12.64 19.12
N THR A 202 -4.88 11.89 19.35
CA THR A 202 -3.52 12.31 18.99
C THR A 202 -3.35 12.44 17.48
N GLN A 203 -3.88 11.49 16.70
CA GLN A 203 -3.84 11.54 15.23
C GLN A 203 -4.60 12.75 14.69
N ILE A 204 -5.81 13.03 15.20
CA ILE A 204 -6.58 14.21 14.78
C ILE A 204 -5.80 15.50 15.07
N ALA A 205 -5.14 15.59 16.23
CA ALA A 205 -4.32 16.74 16.56
C ALA A 205 -3.11 16.89 15.61
N ALA A 206 -2.43 15.77 15.30
CA ALA A 206 -1.31 15.74 14.36
C ALA A 206 -1.74 16.13 12.94
N ASP A 207 -2.86 15.59 12.45
CA ASP A 207 -3.40 15.90 11.12
C ASP A 207 -3.78 17.37 11.01
N ASN A 208 -4.42 17.94 12.05
CA ASN A 208 -4.74 19.37 12.09
C ASN A 208 -3.47 20.24 12.08
N ALA A 209 -2.42 19.84 12.80
CA ALA A 209 -1.15 20.54 12.80
C ALA A 209 -0.45 20.46 11.44
N MET A 210 -0.46 19.27 10.81
CA MET A 210 0.07 19.04 9.47
C MET A 210 -0.63 19.92 8.43
N VAL A 211 -1.97 19.94 8.42
CA VAL A 211 -2.74 20.79 7.49
C VAL A 211 -2.41 22.26 7.75
N ALA A 212 -2.37 22.71 9.00
CA ALA A 212 -2.04 24.09 9.32
C ALA A 212 -0.63 24.45 8.82
N GLU A 213 0.35 23.57 8.96
CA GLU A 213 1.72 23.81 8.51
C GLU A 213 1.84 23.78 6.98
N ALA A 214 1.21 22.81 6.32
CA ALA A 214 1.13 22.76 4.87
C ALA A 214 0.50 24.03 4.30
N MET A 215 -0.54 24.55 4.96
CA MET A 215 -1.16 25.83 4.59
C MET A 215 -0.21 27.01 4.80
N ARG A 216 0.51 27.09 5.92
CA ARG A 216 1.51 28.15 6.16
C ARG A 216 2.60 28.14 5.10
N TRP A 217 3.13 26.95 4.80
CA TRP A 217 4.11 26.77 3.74
C TRP A 217 3.54 27.20 2.40
N CYS A 218 2.34 26.75 2.04
CA CYS A 218 1.68 27.13 0.80
C CYS A 218 1.58 28.66 0.69
N VAL A 219 0.91 29.34 1.62
CA VAL A 219 0.67 30.80 1.48
C VAL A 219 1.95 31.65 1.50
N SER A 220 3.09 31.09 1.92
CA SER A 220 4.40 31.75 1.82
C SER A 220 5.04 31.69 0.42
N HIS A 221 4.49 30.90 -0.51
CA HIS A 221 4.99 30.72 -1.88
C HIS A 221 4.02 31.30 -2.91
N ILE A 222 4.56 31.98 -3.92
CA ILE A 222 3.76 32.62 -5.00
C ILE A 222 2.98 31.61 -5.85
N SER A 223 3.45 30.36 -5.91
CA SER A 223 2.80 29.27 -6.64
C SER A 223 1.65 28.62 -5.88
N CYS A 224 1.36 29.06 -4.65
CA CYS A 224 0.28 28.47 -3.88
C CYS A 224 -1.08 28.77 -4.52
N PRO A 225 -1.87 27.73 -4.86
CA PRO A 225 -3.19 27.92 -5.43
C PRO A 225 -4.15 28.60 -4.45
N LEU A 226 -3.81 28.62 -3.16
CA LEU A 226 -4.57 29.21 -2.06
C LEU A 226 -4.12 30.65 -1.75
N HIS A 227 -3.56 31.35 -2.75
CA HIS A 227 -2.95 32.70 -2.77
C HIS A 227 -3.22 33.57 -1.53
N ALA A 228 -2.24 34.37 -1.07
CA ALA A 228 -2.25 35.20 0.16
C ALA A 228 -3.49 36.10 0.40
N ASN A 229 -4.37 36.25 -0.58
CA ASN A 229 -5.67 36.92 -0.46
C ASN A 229 -6.80 36.01 0.01
N PHE A 230 -6.60 34.70 0.16
CA PHE A 230 -7.66 33.74 0.51
C PHE A 230 -8.40 34.14 1.79
N ALA A 231 -7.66 34.50 2.84
CA ALA A 231 -8.29 34.96 4.08
C ALA A 231 -9.11 36.24 3.89
N ARG A 232 -8.67 37.16 3.01
CA ARG A 232 -9.41 38.38 2.68
C ARG A 232 -10.69 38.05 1.90
N GLU A 233 -10.57 37.26 0.84
CA GLU A 233 -11.69 36.92 -0.05
C GLU A 233 -12.73 36.03 0.63
N PHE A 234 -12.30 35.07 1.44
CA PHE A 234 -13.23 34.21 2.17
C PHE A 234 -13.95 34.97 3.30
N ASN A 235 -13.28 35.94 3.95
CA ASN A 235 -13.94 36.84 4.88
C ASN A 235 -14.96 37.76 4.18
N LEU A 236 -14.64 38.25 2.99
CA LEU A 236 -15.56 39.03 2.17
C LEU A 236 -16.76 38.20 1.73
N PHE A 237 -16.54 36.97 1.23
CA PHE A 237 -17.59 36.01 0.89
C PHE A 237 -18.54 35.77 2.07
N ARG A 238 -17.98 35.49 3.26
CA ARG A 238 -18.78 35.27 4.48
C ARG A 238 -19.59 36.51 4.87
N THR A 239 -19.03 37.70 4.67
CA THR A 239 -19.72 38.97 4.93
C THR A 239 -20.86 39.18 3.92
N ASN A 240 -20.60 39.03 2.63
CA ASN A 240 -21.59 39.21 1.56
C ASN A 240 -22.71 38.16 1.64
N SER A 241 -22.40 36.93 2.07
CA SER A 241 -23.41 35.90 2.34
C SER A 241 -24.36 36.31 3.48
N ARG A 242 -23.84 36.90 4.57
CA ARG A 242 -24.67 37.43 5.66
C ARG A 242 -25.51 38.64 5.24
N LEU A 243 -25.00 39.45 4.31
CA LEU A 243 -25.71 40.61 3.77
C LEU A 243 -26.74 40.23 2.68
N GLY A 244 -26.85 38.95 2.31
CA GLY A 244 -27.78 38.48 1.27
C GLY A 244 -27.34 38.85 -0.16
N ILE A 245 -26.07 39.22 -0.35
CA ILE A 245 -25.49 39.54 -1.67
C ILE A 245 -25.14 38.26 -2.43
N VAL A 246 -24.66 37.23 -1.72
CA VAL A 246 -24.46 35.89 -2.30
C VAL A 246 -25.82 35.18 -2.36
N ASP A 247 -26.10 34.50 -3.47
CA ASP A 247 -27.32 33.70 -3.64
C ASP A 247 -27.53 32.75 -2.45
N SER A 248 -28.74 32.77 -1.88
CA SER A 248 -29.13 31.92 -0.75
C SER A 248 -28.98 30.41 -1.00
N ALA A 249 -28.98 29.98 -2.26
CA ALA A 249 -28.72 28.59 -2.65
C ALA A 249 -27.27 28.16 -2.37
N VAL A 250 -26.32 29.11 -2.25
CA VAL A 250 -24.93 28.84 -1.88
C VAL A 250 -24.83 28.58 -0.37
N THR A 251 -25.25 27.38 0.03
CA THR A 251 -25.15 26.91 1.42
C THR A 251 -23.74 26.42 1.74
N THR A 252 -23.42 26.27 3.03
CA THR A 252 -22.16 25.63 3.48
C THR A 252 -21.97 24.24 2.86
N ALA A 253 -23.05 23.49 2.63
CA ALA A 253 -23.00 22.17 2.01
C ALA A 253 -22.63 22.24 0.52
N VAL A 254 -23.13 23.26 -0.21
CA VAL A 254 -22.77 23.53 -1.61
C VAL A 254 -21.30 23.92 -1.69
N VAL A 255 -20.86 24.87 -0.86
CA VAL A 255 -19.45 25.30 -0.80
C VAL A 255 -18.53 24.10 -0.50
N ALA A 256 -18.88 23.25 0.48
CA ALA A 256 -18.09 22.07 0.81
C ALA A 256 -18.06 21.04 -0.34
N ARG A 257 -19.15 20.90 -1.10
CA ARG A 257 -19.19 20.00 -2.27
C ARG A 257 -18.34 20.56 -3.41
N ALA A 258 -18.48 21.84 -3.73
CA ALA A 258 -17.68 22.51 -4.75
C ALA A 258 -16.19 22.39 -4.44
N ALA A 259 -15.79 22.62 -3.19
CA ALA A 259 -14.41 22.40 -2.73
C ALA A 259 -13.97 20.96 -2.97
N ARG A 260 -14.71 19.96 -2.45
CA ARG A 260 -14.35 18.54 -2.63
C ARG A 260 -14.18 18.16 -4.09
N ASN A 261 -15.08 18.59 -4.98
CA ASN A 261 -15.01 18.30 -6.40
C ASN A 261 -13.73 18.88 -7.02
N ALA A 262 -13.47 20.17 -6.79
CA ALA A 262 -12.30 20.88 -7.30
C ALA A 262 -10.98 20.26 -6.80
N PHE A 263 -10.87 19.97 -5.50
CA PHE A 263 -9.67 19.35 -4.92
C PHE A 263 -9.48 17.90 -5.41
N SER A 264 -10.54 17.13 -5.62
CA SER A 264 -10.46 15.74 -6.09
C SER A 264 -9.88 15.57 -7.48
N VAL A 265 -9.96 16.61 -8.32
CA VAL A 265 -9.41 16.62 -9.69
C VAL A 265 -8.14 17.47 -9.80
N ALA A 266 -7.54 17.85 -8.67
CA ALA A 266 -6.37 18.71 -8.60
C ALA A 266 -6.54 20.07 -9.31
N ASP A 267 -7.77 20.60 -9.35
CA ASP A 267 -8.07 21.95 -9.83
C ASP A 267 -8.64 22.82 -8.70
N PRO A 268 -7.84 23.16 -7.68
CA PRO A 268 -8.28 24.03 -6.59
C PRO A 268 -8.69 25.43 -7.10
N GLN A 269 -8.16 25.88 -8.24
CA GLN A 269 -8.35 27.23 -8.74
C GLN A 269 -9.79 27.51 -9.20
N SER A 270 -10.48 26.52 -9.76
CA SER A 270 -11.90 26.66 -10.13
C SER A 270 -12.78 26.93 -8.91
N PHE A 271 -12.52 26.29 -7.77
CA PHE A 271 -13.24 26.55 -6.53
C PHE A 271 -13.06 28.00 -6.06
N PHE A 272 -11.83 28.53 -6.04
CA PHE A 272 -11.60 29.91 -5.60
C PHE A 272 -12.18 30.94 -6.56
N THR A 273 -12.08 30.67 -7.87
CA THR A 273 -12.73 31.50 -8.89
C THR A 273 -14.23 31.56 -8.66
N GLY A 274 -14.85 30.41 -8.34
CA GLY A 274 -16.27 30.35 -8.02
C GLY A 274 -16.64 31.11 -6.75
N ILE A 275 -15.83 31.04 -5.70
CA ILE A 275 -16.04 31.81 -4.46
C ILE A 275 -15.98 33.32 -4.76
N ALA A 276 -15.01 33.76 -5.56
CA ALA A 276 -14.86 35.17 -5.94
C ALA A 276 -16.07 35.67 -6.76
N GLN A 277 -16.53 34.86 -7.74
CA GLN A 277 -17.73 35.17 -8.53
C GLN A 277 -18.99 35.24 -7.67
N ALA A 278 -19.19 34.26 -6.78
CA ALA A 278 -20.34 34.23 -5.87
C ALA A 278 -20.33 35.44 -4.93
N THR A 279 -19.15 35.84 -4.44
CA THR A 279 -18.96 37.06 -3.63
C THR A 279 -19.38 38.32 -4.38
N ALA A 280 -19.18 38.36 -5.70
CA ALA A 280 -19.60 39.44 -6.58
C ALA A 280 -21.07 39.33 -7.06
N GLY A 281 -21.84 38.36 -6.55
CA GLY A 281 -23.25 38.16 -6.87
C GLY A 281 -23.52 37.16 -8.02
N ASN A 282 -22.50 36.50 -8.57
CA ASN A 282 -22.66 35.45 -9.58
C ASN A 282 -22.31 34.07 -9.02
N SER A 283 -23.31 33.29 -8.64
CA SER A 283 -23.13 31.99 -7.99
C SER A 283 -23.07 30.79 -8.96
N ALA A 284 -23.13 31.01 -10.27
CA ALA A 284 -23.32 29.94 -11.26
C ALA A 284 -22.21 28.86 -11.28
N SER A 285 -20.99 29.23 -10.90
CA SER A 285 -19.82 28.34 -10.89
C SER A 285 -19.67 27.53 -9.59
N ILE A 286 -20.45 27.84 -8.56
CA ILE A 286 -20.44 27.15 -7.27
C ILE A 286 -21.66 26.24 -7.06
N LEU A 287 -22.77 26.53 -7.73
CA LEU A 287 -23.99 25.73 -7.73
C LEU A 287 -23.85 24.52 -8.66
#